data_AF-A0A960Y4Y1-F1
#
_entry.id   AF-A0A960Y4Y1-F1
#
_cell.length_a   1.000
_cell.length_b   1.000
_cell.length_c   1.000
_cell.angle_alpha   90.00
_cell.angle_beta   90.00
_cell.angle_gamma   90.00
#
_symmetry.space_group_name_H-M   'P 1'
#
loop_
_entity.id
_entity.type
_entity.pdbx_description
1 polymer ?
#
loop_
_entity_poly.entity_id
_entity_poly.type
_entity_poly.pdbx_seq_one_letter_code
_entity_poly.pdbx_strand_id
1 'polypeptide(L)'
;MLAPEKFLSLIMMGLVGFVALCVATFSARYLKGDRKQAAFYLNLTGMVAAVFIMVSADHLLLFLVAWGASNLFLVRLMLHKSCWGAAKASAHLALKNFSLGFFFLGAALLIFYWATGESSLRTLLKSPIETPWLIAGTLFILLAAMTQSSLWPFHSWLISSLNSPTPVSAIMHAGLINGGGILLARFAPLLFQT
;
A
#
# COMPACT_ATOMS: atom_id res chain seq x y z
N MET A 1 19.31 -22.59 -1.38
CA MET A 1 18.81 -21.49 -0.52
C MET A 1 18.07 -20.48 -1.38
N LEU A 2 16.84 -20.10 -1.03
CA LEU A 2 16.11 -19.04 -1.74
C LEU A 2 16.83 -17.70 -1.51
N ALA A 3 16.92 -16.84 -2.52
CA ALA A 3 17.45 -15.48 -2.34
C ALA A 3 16.61 -14.73 -1.27
N PRO A 4 17.23 -13.93 -0.39
CA PRO A 4 16.56 -13.33 0.77
C PRO A 4 15.35 -12.45 0.40
N GLU A 5 15.45 -11.75 -0.71
CA GLU A 5 14.37 -11.01 -1.39
C GLU A 5 13.13 -11.87 -1.75
N LYS A 6 13.33 -13.12 -2.16
CA LYS A 6 12.23 -14.05 -2.46
C LYS A 6 11.57 -14.56 -1.18
N PHE A 7 12.37 -14.78 -0.14
CA PHE A 7 11.87 -15.21 1.17
C PHE A 7 10.97 -14.15 1.82
N LEU A 8 11.39 -12.89 1.82
CA LEU A 8 10.56 -11.77 2.31
C LEU A 8 9.21 -11.70 1.58
N SER A 9 9.25 -11.83 0.25
CA SER A 9 8.04 -11.78 -0.59
C SER A 9 7.06 -12.91 -0.26
N LEU A 10 7.56 -14.12 0.00
CA LEU A 10 6.73 -15.27 0.38
C LEU A 10 6.07 -15.07 1.75
N ILE A 11 6.81 -14.56 2.75
CA ILE A 11 6.26 -14.24 4.07
C ILE A 11 5.14 -13.20 3.95
N MET A 12 5.40 -12.12 3.20
CA MET A 12 4.41 -11.06 2.98
C MET A 12 3.15 -11.58 2.28
N MET A 13 3.30 -12.42 1.23
CA MET A 13 2.17 -13.05 0.56
C MET A 13 1.36 -13.96 1.49
N GLY A 14 2.04 -14.77 2.31
CA GLY A 14 1.40 -15.64 3.29
C GLY A 14 0.58 -14.84 4.31
N LEU A 15 1.16 -13.77 4.87
CA LEU A 15 0.47 -12.87 5.78
C LEU A 15 -0.76 -12.20 5.14
N VAL A 16 -0.58 -11.61 3.96
CA VAL A 16 -1.65 -10.92 3.22
C VAL A 16 -2.77 -11.90 2.86
N GLY A 17 -2.44 -13.10 2.40
CA GLY A 17 -3.42 -14.15 2.09
C GLY A 17 -4.19 -14.61 3.32
N PHE A 18 -3.51 -14.83 4.45
CA PHE A 18 -4.14 -15.20 5.71
C PHE A 18 -5.13 -14.12 6.19
N VAL A 19 -4.71 -12.86 6.24
CA VAL A 19 -5.58 -11.73 6.62
C VAL A 19 -6.77 -11.60 5.66
N ALA A 20 -6.53 -11.73 4.35
CA ALA A 20 -7.59 -11.67 3.35
C ALA A 20 -8.65 -12.75 3.57
N LEU A 21 -8.25 -13.99 3.88
CA LEU A 21 -9.17 -15.09 4.19
C LEU A 21 -9.99 -14.82 5.46
N CYS A 22 -9.33 -14.34 6.53
CA CYS A 22 -10.02 -13.96 7.77
C CYS A 22 -11.06 -12.87 7.52
N VAL A 23 -10.70 -11.82 6.76
CA VAL A 23 -11.62 -10.73 6.44
C VAL A 23 -12.73 -11.19 5.51
N ALA A 24 -12.45 -12.01 4.50
CA ALA A 24 -13.47 -12.54 3.59
C ALA A 24 -14.51 -13.38 4.33
N THR A 25 -14.08 -14.28 5.21
CA THR A 25 -14.97 -15.12 6.03
C THR A 25 -15.82 -14.29 7.00
N PHE A 26 -15.22 -13.27 7.65
CA PHE A 26 -15.96 -12.31 8.48
C PHE A 26 -17.00 -11.51 7.66
N SER A 27 -16.59 -11.02 6.49
CA SER A 27 -17.43 -10.22 5.58
C SER A 27 -18.64 -10.98 5.07
N ALA A 28 -18.53 -12.31 4.91
CA ALA A 28 -19.64 -13.17 4.48
C ALA A 28 -20.83 -13.10 5.42
N ARG A 29 -20.55 -13.09 6.73
CA ARG A 29 -21.59 -12.96 7.77
C ARG A 29 -22.04 -11.51 7.92
N TYR A 30 -21.10 -10.57 7.92
CA TYR A 30 -21.39 -9.15 8.13
C TYR A 30 -22.25 -8.52 7.03
N LEU A 31 -22.01 -8.89 5.77
CA LEU A 31 -22.72 -8.33 4.60
C LEU A 31 -23.93 -9.18 4.17
N LYS A 32 -24.38 -10.14 5.00
CA LYS A 32 -25.54 -10.97 4.67
C LYS A 32 -26.78 -10.08 4.48
N GLY A 33 -27.35 -10.11 3.28
CA GLY A 33 -28.50 -9.26 2.91
C GLY A 33 -28.13 -7.87 2.34
N ASP A 34 -26.84 -7.53 2.24
CA ASP A 34 -26.42 -6.30 1.56
C ASP A 34 -26.44 -6.48 0.03
N ARG A 35 -27.19 -5.63 -0.68
CA ARG A 35 -27.29 -5.64 -2.15
C ARG A 35 -25.94 -5.47 -2.85
N LYS A 36 -24.96 -4.83 -2.20
CA LYS A 36 -23.62 -4.58 -2.75
C LYS A 36 -22.56 -5.61 -2.32
N GLN A 37 -22.95 -6.73 -1.73
CA GLN A 37 -22.01 -7.75 -1.23
C GLN A 37 -21.02 -8.24 -2.31
N ALA A 38 -21.49 -8.49 -3.54
CA ALA A 38 -20.62 -8.91 -4.65
C ALA A 38 -19.56 -7.85 -5.01
N ALA A 39 -19.96 -6.58 -5.04
CA ALA A 39 -19.03 -5.48 -5.30
C ALA A 39 -17.98 -5.34 -4.19
N PHE A 40 -18.35 -5.61 -2.93
CA PHE A 40 -17.39 -5.65 -1.83
C PHE A 40 -16.31 -6.71 -2.06
N TYR A 41 -16.71 -7.94 -2.39
CA TYR A 41 -15.75 -9.03 -2.66
C TYR A 41 -14.88 -8.78 -3.89
N LEU A 42 -15.42 -8.16 -4.94
CA LEU A 42 -14.64 -7.78 -6.11
C LEU A 42 -13.54 -6.77 -5.74
N ASN A 43 -13.88 -5.74 -4.96
CA ASN A 43 -12.90 -4.76 -4.50
C ASN A 43 -11.90 -5.36 -3.51
N LEU A 44 -12.33 -6.25 -2.60
CA LEU A 44 -11.45 -6.96 -1.68
C LEU A 44 -10.44 -7.82 -2.42
N THR A 45 -10.90 -8.64 -3.36
CA THR A 45 -10.05 -9.52 -4.17
C THR A 45 -9.11 -8.71 -5.06
N GLY A 46 -9.61 -7.63 -5.67
CA GLY A 46 -8.79 -6.69 -6.45
C GLY A 46 -7.68 -6.06 -5.61
N MET A 47 -7.97 -5.68 -4.36
CA MET A 47 -6.97 -5.15 -3.45
C MET A 47 -5.90 -6.18 -3.10
N VAL A 48 -6.30 -7.41 -2.78
CA VAL A 48 -5.37 -8.51 -2.45
C VAL A 48 -4.49 -8.84 -3.66
N ALA A 49 -5.07 -8.91 -4.85
CA ALA A 49 -4.33 -9.12 -6.09
C ALA A 49 -3.32 -7.99 -6.34
N ALA A 50 -3.70 -6.73 -6.14
CA ALA A 50 -2.80 -5.59 -6.27
C ALA A 50 -1.62 -5.68 -5.29
N VAL A 51 -1.86 -6.05 -4.03
CA VAL A 51 -0.79 -6.23 -3.03
C VAL A 51 0.12 -7.41 -3.40
N PHE A 52 -0.42 -8.52 -3.91
CA PHE A 52 0.40 -9.65 -4.38
C PHE A 52 1.29 -9.25 -5.57
N ILE A 53 0.76 -8.49 -6.53
CA ILE A 53 1.55 -7.95 -7.64
C ILE A 53 2.64 -7.02 -7.11
N MET A 54 2.30 -6.10 -6.20
CA MET A 54 3.24 -5.16 -5.60
C MET A 54 4.41 -5.88 -4.89
N VAL A 55 4.10 -6.91 -4.08
CA VAL A 55 5.11 -7.72 -3.37
C VAL A 55 5.95 -8.57 -4.33
N SER A 56 5.42 -8.93 -5.50
CA SER A 56 6.15 -9.67 -6.54
C SER A 56 6.94 -8.76 -7.48
N ALA A 57 6.58 -7.47 -7.55
CA ALA A 57 7.05 -6.58 -8.59
C ALA A 57 8.56 -6.39 -8.52
N ASP A 58 9.21 -6.63 -9.64
CA ASP A 58 10.62 -6.29 -9.83
C ASP A 58 10.78 -4.94 -10.51
N HIS A 59 9.84 -4.55 -11.37
CA HIS A 59 9.93 -3.30 -12.12
C HIS A 59 9.36 -2.11 -11.32
N LEU A 60 10.06 -0.97 -11.30
CA LEU A 60 9.66 0.23 -10.53
C LEU A 60 8.25 0.71 -10.87
N LEU A 61 7.93 0.81 -12.18
CA LEU A 61 6.59 1.22 -12.64
C LEU A 61 5.50 0.24 -12.19
N LEU A 62 5.76 -1.08 -12.28
CA LEU A 62 4.80 -2.10 -11.85
C LEU A 62 4.53 -1.99 -10.34
N PHE A 63 5.59 -1.77 -9.56
CA PHE A 63 5.47 -1.54 -8.12
C PHE A 63 4.60 -0.32 -7.81
N LEU A 64 4.85 0.81 -8.49
CA LEU A 64 4.09 2.05 -8.32
C LEU A 64 2.62 1.89 -8.73
N VAL A 65 2.34 1.27 -9.87
CA VAL A 65 0.96 1.03 -10.35
C VAL A 65 0.21 0.09 -9.40
N ALA A 66 0.87 -0.97 -8.93
CA ALA A 66 0.27 -1.90 -7.98
C ALA A 66 -0.06 -1.23 -6.63
N TRP A 67 0.83 -0.36 -6.15
CA TRP A 67 0.60 0.48 -4.96
C TRP A 67 -0.60 1.42 -5.14
N GLY A 68 -0.67 2.12 -6.28
CA GLY A 68 -1.81 2.98 -6.61
C GLY A 68 -3.13 2.20 -6.70
N ALA A 69 -3.09 1.01 -7.32
CA ALA A 69 -4.24 0.14 -7.45
C ALA A 69 -4.75 -0.36 -6.08
N SER A 70 -3.86 -0.80 -5.18
CA SER A 70 -4.26 -1.22 -3.83
C SER A 70 -4.93 -0.07 -3.07
N ASN A 71 -4.38 1.15 -3.16
CA ASN A 71 -4.96 2.33 -2.52
C ASN A 71 -6.34 2.69 -3.11
N LEU A 72 -6.52 2.55 -4.43
CA LEU A 72 -7.80 2.82 -5.06
C LEU A 72 -8.88 1.80 -4.65
N PHE A 73 -8.54 0.52 -4.59
CA PHE A 73 -9.47 -0.50 -4.11
C PHE A 73 -9.86 -0.28 -2.66
N LEU A 74 -8.92 0.16 -1.81
CA LEU A 74 -9.23 0.55 -0.44
C LEU A 74 -10.24 1.69 -0.37
N VAL A 75 -10.02 2.77 -1.13
CA VAL A 75 -10.95 3.90 -1.18
C VAL A 75 -12.33 3.44 -1.65
N ARG A 76 -12.40 2.52 -2.62
CA ARG A 76 -13.67 1.92 -3.06
C ARG A 76 -14.36 1.10 -1.97
N LEU A 77 -13.59 0.36 -1.16
CA LEU A 77 -14.11 -0.38 0.00
C LEU A 77 -14.65 0.58 1.07
N MET A 78 -13.96 1.70 1.33
CA MET A 78 -14.45 2.76 2.23
C MET A 78 -15.74 3.40 1.71
N LEU A 79 -15.89 3.54 0.38
CA LEU A 79 -17.09 4.05 -0.28
C LEU A 79 -18.28 3.07 -0.34
N HIS A 80 -18.18 1.87 0.22
CA HIS A 80 -19.22 0.83 0.11
C HIS A 80 -20.62 1.34 0.49
N LYS A 81 -20.73 2.08 1.60
CA LYS A 81 -21.97 2.75 2.05
C LYS A 81 -22.10 4.18 1.48
N SER A 82 -22.03 4.29 0.16
CA SER A 82 -22.05 5.58 -0.58
C SER A 82 -23.27 6.48 -0.35
N CYS A 83 -24.34 6.00 0.29
CA CYS A 83 -25.51 6.82 0.62
C CYS A 83 -25.23 7.77 1.80
N TRP A 84 -24.20 7.51 2.60
CA TRP A 84 -23.88 8.29 3.78
C TRP A 84 -22.87 9.38 3.44
N GLY A 85 -23.19 10.65 3.72
CA GLY A 85 -22.30 11.77 3.46
C GLY A 85 -20.95 11.63 4.18
N ALA A 86 -20.96 11.13 5.41
CA ALA A 86 -19.76 10.85 6.18
C ALA A 86 -18.83 9.84 5.48
N ALA A 87 -19.35 8.73 4.95
CA ALA A 87 -18.55 7.73 4.23
C ALA A 87 -17.91 8.32 2.96
N LYS A 88 -18.61 9.20 2.24
CA LYS A 88 -18.04 9.92 1.08
C LYS A 88 -16.90 10.86 1.50
N ALA A 89 -17.10 11.65 2.55
CA ALA A 89 -16.09 12.56 3.07
C ALA A 89 -14.83 11.81 3.51
N SER A 90 -15.00 10.69 4.22
CA SER A 90 -13.90 9.82 4.66
C SER A 90 -13.11 9.24 3.51
N ALA A 91 -13.79 8.73 2.49
CA ALA A 91 -13.13 8.21 1.30
C ALA A 91 -12.40 9.29 0.51
N HIS A 92 -12.95 10.51 0.41
CA HIS A 92 -12.28 11.63 -0.26
C HIS A 92 -11.02 12.06 0.49
N LEU A 93 -11.08 12.11 1.83
CA LEU A 93 -9.91 12.40 2.65
C LEU A 93 -8.85 11.32 2.52
N ALA A 94 -9.25 10.04 2.53
CA ALA A 94 -8.34 8.92 2.30
C ALA A 94 -7.69 8.99 0.90
N LEU A 95 -8.49 9.26 -0.15
CA LEU A 95 -7.99 9.42 -1.50
C LEU A 95 -6.97 10.55 -1.60
N LYS A 96 -7.23 11.71 -0.99
CA LYS A 96 -6.29 12.84 -0.97
C LYS A 96 -4.96 12.45 -0.35
N ASN A 97 -4.98 11.77 0.81
CA ASN A 97 -3.76 11.34 1.49
C ASN A 97 -3.03 10.25 0.71
N PHE A 98 -3.73 9.26 0.17
CA PHE A 98 -3.10 8.21 -0.64
C PHE A 98 -2.53 8.74 -1.94
N SER A 99 -3.15 9.73 -2.58
CA SER A 99 -2.59 10.41 -3.75
C SER A 99 -1.31 11.17 -3.41
N LEU A 100 -1.24 11.78 -2.24
CA LEU A 100 -0.02 12.42 -1.74
C LEU A 100 1.10 11.38 -1.50
N GLY A 101 0.78 10.26 -0.86
CA GLY A 101 1.72 9.15 -0.66
C GLY A 101 2.19 8.52 -1.98
N PHE A 102 1.28 8.37 -2.95
CA PHE A 102 1.61 7.93 -4.30
C PHE A 102 2.56 8.90 -5.02
N PHE A 103 2.34 10.20 -4.87
CA PHE A 103 3.24 11.22 -5.40
C PHE A 103 4.64 11.11 -4.78
N PHE A 104 4.73 11.00 -3.46
CA PHE A 104 6.03 10.84 -2.79
C PHE A 104 6.76 9.57 -3.23
N LEU A 105 6.06 8.45 -3.34
CA LEU A 105 6.65 7.21 -3.83
C LEU A 105 7.11 7.36 -5.29
N GLY A 106 6.28 7.95 -6.16
CA GLY A 106 6.63 8.22 -7.55
C GLY A 106 7.86 9.12 -7.69
N ALA A 107 7.96 10.17 -6.88
CA ALA A 107 9.11 11.07 -6.84
C ALA A 107 10.38 10.34 -6.38
N ALA A 108 10.32 9.50 -5.34
CA ALA A 108 11.46 8.69 -4.90
C ALA A 108 11.96 7.76 -6.01
N LEU A 109 11.04 7.02 -6.65
CA LEU A 109 11.39 6.09 -7.72
C LEU A 109 11.98 6.81 -8.94
N LEU A 110 11.46 8.00 -9.26
CA LEU A 110 12.00 8.83 -10.34
C LEU A 110 13.41 9.30 -10.00
N ILE A 111 13.65 9.80 -8.78
CA ILE A 111 15.01 10.21 -8.34
C ILE A 111 16.00 9.05 -8.48
N PHE A 112 15.63 7.87 -8.00
CA PHE A 112 16.47 6.68 -8.10
C PHE A 112 16.72 6.24 -9.54
N TYR A 113 15.71 6.30 -10.39
CA TYR A 113 15.85 6.03 -11.82
C TYR A 113 16.77 7.04 -12.50
N TRP A 114 16.67 8.32 -12.18
CA TRP A 114 17.56 9.36 -12.73
C TRP A 114 19.01 9.18 -12.27
N ALA A 115 19.23 8.75 -11.03
CA ALA A 115 20.56 8.55 -10.48
C ALA A 115 21.27 7.29 -11.02
N THR A 116 20.52 6.23 -11.33
CA THR A 116 21.09 4.92 -11.67
C THR A 116 20.80 4.45 -13.10
N GLY A 117 19.74 4.94 -13.73
CA GLY A 117 19.19 4.42 -14.98
C GLY A 117 18.44 3.09 -14.84
N GLU A 118 18.33 2.54 -13.63
CA GLU A 118 17.83 1.19 -13.40
C GLU A 118 16.31 1.15 -13.20
N SER A 119 15.63 0.31 -13.99
CA SER A 119 14.18 0.07 -13.87
C SER A 119 13.83 -1.18 -13.05
N SER A 120 14.81 -2.06 -12.82
CA SER A 120 14.68 -3.20 -11.92
C SER A 120 15.01 -2.79 -10.48
N LEU A 121 14.09 -3.09 -9.58
CA LEU A 121 14.22 -2.86 -8.15
C LEU A 121 15.38 -3.69 -7.58
N ARG A 122 15.60 -4.93 -8.04
CA ARG A 122 16.75 -5.75 -7.58
C ARG A 122 18.09 -5.15 -7.96
N THR A 123 18.22 -4.62 -9.18
CA THR A 123 19.44 -3.96 -9.62
C THR A 123 19.62 -2.65 -8.88
N LEU A 124 18.56 -1.84 -8.79
CA LEU A 124 18.56 -0.57 -8.08
C LEU A 124 19.06 -0.71 -6.63
N LEU A 125 18.58 -1.71 -5.90
CA LEU A 125 18.97 -1.94 -4.49
C LEU A 125 20.47 -2.27 -4.31
N LYS A 126 21.19 -2.59 -5.38
CA LYS A 126 22.63 -2.94 -5.38
C LYS A 126 23.50 -1.90 -6.10
N SER A 127 22.89 -1.04 -6.91
CA SER A 127 23.61 -0.01 -7.65
C SER A 127 24.19 1.03 -6.69
N PRO A 128 25.43 1.50 -6.94
CA PRO A 128 25.97 2.63 -6.20
C PRO A 128 25.18 3.90 -6.56
N ILE A 129 24.71 4.62 -5.55
CA ILE A 129 23.97 5.87 -5.70
C ILE A 129 24.76 6.98 -5.02
N GLU A 130 24.99 8.10 -5.71
CA GLU A 130 25.65 9.24 -5.09
C GLU A 130 24.84 9.77 -3.89
N THR A 131 25.54 10.20 -2.84
CA THR A 131 24.94 10.60 -1.57
C THR A 131 23.79 11.60 -1.68
N PRO A 132 23.83 12.66 -2.53
CA PRO A 132 22.73 13.61 -2.63
C PRO A 132 21.41 12.96 -3.11
N TRP A 133 21.50 12.10 -4.13
CA TRP A 133 20.34 11.41 -4.69
C TRP A 133 19.82 10.32 -3.73
N LEU A 134 20.72 9.65 -3.03
CA LEU A 134 20.36 8.65 -2.03
C LEU A 134 19.56 9.27 -0.88
N ILE A 135 20.02 10.40 -0.34
CA ILE A 135 19.32 11.12 0.74
C ILE A 135 17.96 11.62 0.26
N ALA A 136 17.91 12.25 -0.92
CA ALA A 136 16.66 12.78 -1.46
C ALA A 136 15.63 11.65 -1.71
N GLY A 137 16.03 10.58 -2.41
CA GLY A 137 15.15 9.44 -2.70
C GLY A 137 14.66 8.76 -1.42
N THR A 138 15.56 8.57 -0.44
CA THR A 138 15.22 8.00 0.87
C THR A 138 14.21 8.86 1.64
N LEU A 139 14.39 10.18 1.65
CA LEU A 139 13.46 11.09 2.30
C LEU A 139 12.04 10.97 1.71
N PHE A 140 11.93 10.88 0.38
CA PHE A 140 10.65 10.68 -0.28
C PHE A 140 10.03 9.30 0.00
N ILE A 141 10.84 8.23 0.11
CA ILE A 141 10.36 6.91 0.58
C ILE A 141 9.80 7.01 2.01
N LEU A 142 10.49 7.72 2.91
CA LEU A 142 10.03 7.93 4.28
C LEU A 142 8.72 8.71 4.31
N LEU A 143 8.58 9.78 3.52
CA LEU A 143 7.34 10.55 3.43
C LEU A 143 6.18 9.71 2.87
N ALA A 144 6.44 8.85 1.88
CA ALA A 144 5.45 7.91 1.35
C ALA A 144 5.01 6.91 2.44
N ALA A 145 5.98 6.34 3.18
CA ALA A 145 5.71 5.43 4.29
C ALA A 145 4.90 6.13 5.40
N MET A 146 5.28 7.34 5.80
CA MET A 146 4.58 8.13 6.82
C MET A 146 3.12 8.41 6.44
N THR A 147 2.88 8.75 5.18
CA THR A 147 1.53 9.04 4.68
C THR A 147 0.65 7.79 4.72
N GLN A 148 1.19 6.65 4.27
CA GLN A 148 0.49 5.37 4.25
C GLN A 148 0.26 4.79 5.66
N SER A 149 1.18 5.05 6.59
CA SER A 149 1.12 4.59 7.98
C SER A 149 0.36 5.53 8.92
N SER A 150 -0.27 6.59 8.40
CA SER A 150 -1.02 7.58 9.18
C SER A 150 -0.19 8.22 10.31
N LEU A 151 1.12 8.38 10.10
CA LEU A 151 2.00 9.06 11.06
C LEU A 151 1.72 10.56 11.05
N TRP A 152 2.05 11.26 12.14
CA TRP A 152 1.98 12.73 12.17
C TRP A 152 2.88 13.31 11.07
N PRO A 153 2.41 14.20 10.17
CA PRO A 153 1.15 14.96 10.16
C PRO A 153 -0.08 14.32 9.47
N PHE A 154 0.08 13.19 8.78
CA PHE A 154 -0.91 12.55 7.88
C PHE A 154 -1.95 11.64 8.55
N HIS A 155 -2.16 11.76 9.86
CA HIS A 155 -3.01 10.85 10.64
C HIS A 155 -4.54 11.02 10.40
N SER A 156 -4.99 12.16 9.88
CA SER A 156 -6.42 12.53 9.88
C SER A 156 -7.32 11.59 9.07
N TRP A 157 -6.80 10.94 8.02
CA TRP A 157 -7.59 10.00 7.23
C TRP A 157 -7.95 8.73 8.00
N LEU A 158 -7.09 8.29 8.91
CA LEU A 158 -7.33 7.11 9.73
C LEU A 158 -8.49 7.33 10.70
N ILE A 159 -8.55 8.51 11.33
CA ILE A 159 -9.66 8.88 12.21
C ILE A 159 -10.98 8.89 11.43
N SER A 160 -10.96 9.46 10.21
CA SER A 160 -12.15 9.48 9.36
C SER A 160 -12.58 8.08 8.89
N SER A 161 -11.64 7.12 8.84
CA SER A 161 -11.92 5.76 8.37
C SER A 161 -12.93 4.98 9.22
N LEU A 162 -13.23 5.46 10.44
CA LEU A 162 -14.27 4.92 11.34
C LEU A 162 -15.68 4.90 10.72
N ASN A 163 -15.93 5.73 9.70
CA ASN A 163 -17.20 5.71 8.96
C ASN A 163 -17.31 4.57 7.94
N SER A 164 -16.25 3.76 7.78
CA SER A 164 -16.22 2.62 6.85
C SER A 164 -16.83 1.37 7.49
N PRO A 165 -17.28 0.37 6.68
CA PRO A 165 -17.73 -0.90 7.22
C PRO A 165 -16.65 -1.58 8.08
N THR A 166 -17.04 -2.27 9.15
CA THR A 166 -16.10 -2.92 10.06
C THR A 166 -15.12 -3.91 9.39
N PRO A 167 -15.49 -4.67 8.33
CA PRO A 167 -14.50 -5.48 7.63
C PRO A 167 -13.39 -4.66 6.95
N VAL A 168 -13.67 -3.43 6.52
CA VAL A 168 -12.66 -2.54 5.92
C VAL A 168 -11.68 -2.06 6.98
N SER A 169 -12.20 -1.70 8.16
CA SER A 169 -11.37 -1.35 9.33
C SER A 169 -10.47 -2.51 9.75
N ALA A 170 -10.97 -3.75 9.72
CA ALA A 170 -10.16 -4.93 10.00
C ALA A 170 -8.94 -5.06 9.05
N ILE A 171 -9.12 -4.80 7.75
CA ILE A 171 -7.99 -4.79 6.78
C ILE A 171 -7.00 -3.67 7.10
N MET A 172 -7.50 -2.50 7.50
CA MET A 172 -6.66 -1.32 7.83
C MET A 172 -5.77 -1.59 9.03
N HIS A 173 -6.35 -2.13 10.12
CA HIS A 173 -5.60 -2.40 11.35
C HIS A 173 -4.79 -3.70 11.31
N ALA A 174 -5.14 -4.68 10.48
CA ALA A 174 -4.35 -5.90 10.30
C ALA A 174 -3.00 -5.65 9.58
N GLY A 175 -2.68 -4.40 9.23
CA GLY A 175 -1.38 -4.04 8.66
C GLY A 175 -1.28 -4.28 7.16
N LEU A 176 -2.32 -4.82 6.50
CA LEU A 176 -2.37 -4.99 5.04
C LEU A 176 -2.29 -3.63 4.32
N ILE A 177 -2.76 -2.57 4.99
CA ILE A 177 -2.77 -1.19 4.48
C ILE A 177 -1.65 -0.35 5.10
N ASN A 178 -0.97 -0.86 6.13
CA ASN A 178 0.27 -0.27 6.67
C ASN A 178 1.45 -0.57 5.72
N GLY A 179 1.27 -0.23 4.44
CA GLY A 179 2.22 -0.43 3.36
C GLY A 179 3.54 0.29 3.59
N GLY A 180 3.61 1.23 4.53
CA GLY A 180 4.87 1.83 4.97
C GLY A 180 5.86 0.80 5.49
N GLY A 181 5.42 -0.21 6.26
CA GLY A 181 6.30 -1.30 6.71
C GLY A 181 6.82 -2.15 5.56
N ILE A 182 5.95 -2.49 4.60
CA ILE A 182 6.32 -3.24 3.38
C ILE A 182 7.32 -2.43 2.55
N LEU A 183 7.07 -1.13 2.38
CA LEU A 183 7.92 -0.21 1.64
C LEU A 183 9.31 -0.13 2.28
N LEU A 184 9.39 0.16 3.58
CA LEU A 184 10.66 0.25 4.30
C LEU A 184 11.41 -1.08 4.31
N ALA A 185 10.73 -2.21 4.48
CA ALA A 185 11.37 -3.52 4.42
C ALA A 185 11.95 -3.83 3.02
N ARG A 186 11.29 -3.40 1.94
CA ARG A 186 11.80 -3.60 0.57
C ARG A 186 12.94 -2.67 0.21
N PHE A 187 12.88 -1.41 0.65
CA PHE A 187 13.90 -0.41 0.36
C PHE A 187 15.02 -0.33 1.42
N ALA A 188 14.96 -1.16 2.46
CA ALA A 188 15.96 -1.23 3.53
C ALA A 188 17.41 -1.27 3.03
N PRO A 189 17.78 -2.03 1.98
CA PRO A 189 19.16 -2.02 1.49
C PRO A 189 19.67 -0.63 1.08
N LEU A 190 18.81 0.25 0.54
CA LEU A 190 19.19 1.63 0.21
C LEU A 190 19.28 2.52 1.45
N LEU A 191 18.44 2.28 2.46
CA LEU A 191 18.42 3.08 3.70
C LEU A 191 19.71 2.90 4.53
N PHE A 192 20.37 1.76 4.38
CA PHE A 192 21.59 1.41 5.12
C PHE A 192 22.86 1.41 4.25
N GLN A 193 22.77 1.84 2.99
CA GLN A 193 23.95 2.18 2.21
C GLN A 193 24.50 3.52 2.71
N THR A 194 25.49 3.47 3.61
CA THR A 194 26.29 4.63 4.03
C THR A 194 27.72 4.45 3.60
#